data_AF-A0A132GUJ0-F1
#
_entry.id   AF-A0A132GUJ0-F1
#
_cell.length_a   1.000
_cell.length_b   1.000
_cell.length_c   1.000
_cell.angle_alpha   90.00
_cell.angle_beta   90.00
_cell.angle_gamma   90.00
#
_symmetry.space_group_name_H-M   'P 1'
#
loop_
_entity.id
_entity.type
_entity.pdbx_description
1 polymer ?
#
loop_
_entity_poly.entity_id
_entity_poly.type
_entity_poly.pdbx_seq_one_letter_code
_entity_poly.pdbx_strand_id
1 'polypeptide(L)'
;MRKYASIIVIAVLLVLSGCNTLAPMLFGFREINGYDAEQCEKFYRKLPKDFAFTPLVCDEEQFRQVSNLGADSMQMKNLYQPLKIMYFHSSELVSFHVNCYCPPTLGFNLNWNYNHQFDEFPPTTSVPLDGYKVKLSEMQTVFPEIKGEKGYTVLVFWTNMLHKISKSEIKTVYKNLKKFGHLNDAEVYLINNDIPLSGLVTQTE
;
A
#
# COMPACT_ATOMS: atom_id res chain seq x y z
N MET A 1 13.93 -24.98 -46.29
CA MET A 1 13.18 -25.01 -45.01
C MET A 1 14.08 -25.08 -43.78
N ARG A 2 15.07 -25.99 -43.73
CA ARG A 2 15.97 -26.18 -42.57
C ARG A 2 16.79 -24.93 -42.15
N LYS A 3 17.20 -24.07 -43.10
CA LYS A 3 17.94 -22.82 -42.84
C LYS A 3 17.08 -21.71 -42.21
N TYR A 4 15.78 -21.67 -42.49
CA TYR A 4 14.86 -20.66 -41.93
C TYR A 4 14.41 -21.04 -40.51
N ALA A 5 14.30 -22.35 -40.22
CA ALA A 5 14.04 -22.84 -38.87
C ALA A 5 15.15 -22.42 -37.88
N SER A 6 16.41 -22.46 -38.30
CA SER A 6 17.54 -22.01 -37.48
C SER A 6 17.54 -20.51 -37.20
N ILE A 7 17.10 -19.68 -38.16
CA ILE A 7 17.02 -18.22 -37.99
C ILE A 7 15.88 -17.84 -37.02
N ILE A 8 14.74 -18.54 -37.09
CA ILE A 8 13.61 -18.32 -36.18
C ILE A 8 13.96 -18.74 -34.74
N VAL A 9 14.67 -19.86 -34.56
CA VAL A 9 15.12 -20.30 -33.23
C VAL A 9 16.11 -19.31 -32.61
N ILE A 10 17.04 -18.76 -33.40
CA ILE A 10 17.98 -17.73 -32.91
C ILE A 10 17.25 -16.42 -32.58
N ALA A 11 16.27 -16.01 -33.38
CA ALA A 11 15.45 -14.83 -33.09
C ALA A 11 14.66 -15.00 -31.80
N VAL A 12 14.05 -16.17 -31.55
CA VAL A 12 13.30 -16.48 -30.32
C VAL A 12 14.23 -16.53 -29.09
N LEU A 13 15.44 -17.07 -29.23
CA LEU A 13 16.42 -17.11 -28.13
C LEU A 13 16.94 -15.71 -27.75
N LEU A 14 17.04 -14.78 -28.70
CA LEU A 14 17.43 -13.39 -28.43
C LEU A 14 16.35 -12.58 -27.68
N VAL A 15 15.06 -12.93 -27.86
CA VAL A 15 13.98 -12.31 -27.06
C VAL A 15 13.98 -12.83 -25.61
N LEU A 16 14.45 -14.05 -25.38
CA LEU A 16 14.51 -14.67 -24.05
C LEU A 16 15.71 -14.23 -23.20
N SER A 17 16.76 -13.68 -23.81
CA SER A 17 17.89 -13.06 -23.10
C SER A 17 17.62 -11.63 -22.61
N GLY A 18 16.44 -11.06 -22.88
CA GLY A 18 16.05 -9.70 -22.49
C GLY A 18 15.29 -9.59 -21.15
N CYS A 19 15.24 -10.66 -20.35
CA CYS A 19 14.67 -10.62 -19.01
C CYS A 19 15.63 -9.86 -18.08
N ASN A 20 15.42 -8.56 -17.83
CA ASN A 20 15.69 -7.96 -16.51
C ASN A 20 15.22 -6.52 -16.30
N THR A 21 14.68 -5.81 -17.30
CA THR A 21 14.23 -4.40 -17.08
C THR A 21 12.81 -4.09 -17.55
N LEU A 22 12.25 -4.81 -18.53
CA LEU A 22 10.92 -4.50 -19.07
C LEU A 22 9.78 -5.28 -18.39
N ALA A 23 10.05 -6.44 -17.80
CA ALA A 23 9.02 -7.28 -17.18
C ALA A 23 8.35 -6.61 -15.95
N PRO A 24 9.06 -6.01 -14.99
CA PRO A 24 8.42 -5.37 -13.82
C PRO A 24 7.53 -4.19 -14.23
N MET A 25 7.96 -3.41 -15.23
CA MET A 25 7.22 -2.25 -15.71
C MET A 25 5.91 -2.63 -16.41
N LEU A 26 5.88 -3.77 -17.12
CA LEU A 26 4.66 -4.34 -17.70
C LEU A 26 3.65 -4.79 -16.64
N PHE A 27 4.12 -5.22 -15.46
CA PHE A 27 3.29 -5.53 -14.29
C PHE A 27 2.99 -4.31 -13.41
N GLY A 28 3.38 -3.11 -13.85
CA GLY A 28 3.05 -1.86 -13.17
C GLY A 28 4.00 -1.46 -12.04
N PHE A 29 5.12 -2.17 -11.86
CA PHE A 29 6.18 -1.77 -10.95
C PHE A 29 7.00 -0.64 -11.55
N ARG A 30 7.27 0.39 -10.76
CA ARG A 30 8.18 1.48 -11.09
C ARG A 30 9.41 1.37 -10.23
N GLU A 31 10.57 1.52 -10.84
CA GLU A 31 11.80 1.72 -10.10
C GLU A 31 11.73 3.06 -9.37
N ILE A 32 12.05 3.06 -8.08
CA ILE A 32 12.12 4.25 -7.24
C ILE A 32 13.49 4.29 -6.58
N ASN A 33 14.06 5.48 -6.47
CA ASN A 33 15.36 5.71 -5.82
C ASN A 33 15.21 6.20 -4.38
N GLY A 34 14.00 6.10 -3.81
CA GLY A 34 13.62 6.68 -2.53
C GLY A 34 12.49 7.70 -2.67
N TYR A 35 12.24 8.44 -1.59
CA TYR A 35 11.25 9.50 -1.54
C TYR A 35 11.56 10.65 -2.52
N ASP A 36 10.55 11.04 -3.30
CA ASP A 36 10.60 12.18 -4.23
C ASP A 36 9.33 13.03 -4.03
N ALA A 37 9.53 14.22 -3.44
CA ALA A 37 8.45 15.13 -3.11
C ALA A 37 7.66 15.58 -4.35
N GLU A 38 8.31 15.81 -5.50
CA GLU A 38 7.63 16.25 -6.72
C GLU A 38 6.76 15.12 -7.28
N GLN A 39 7.24 13.88 -7.24
CA GLN A 39 6.43 12.72 -7.63
C GLN A 39 5.24 12.49 -6.71
N CYS A 40 5.42 12.66 -5.39
CA CYS A 40 4.34 12.60 -4.42
C CYS A 40 3.28 13.69 -4.67
N GLU A 41 3.69 14.94 -4.90
CA GLU A 41 2.77 16.01 -5.27
C GLU A 41 2.00 15.72 -6.57
N LYS A 42 2.68 15.19 -7.60
CA LYS A 42 2.04 14.74 -8.84
C LYS A 42 1.08 13.56 -8.60
N PHE A 43 1.33 12.71 -7.61
CA PHE A 43 0.42 11.65 -7.20
C PHE A 43 -0.83 12.23 -6.55
N TYR A 44 -0.67 13.10 -5.55
CA TYR A 44 -1.74 13.72 -4.77
C TYR A 44 -2.70 14.53 -5.64
N ARG A 45 -2.19 15.26 -6.64
CA ARG A 45 -3.02 16.01 -7.62
C ARG A 45 -3.99 15.14 -8.42
N LYS A 46 -3.79 13.82 -8.45
CA LYS A 46 -4.65 12.85 -9.15
C LYS A 46 -5.73 12.24 -8.24
N LEU A 47 -5.74 12.60 -6.96
CA LEU A 47 -6.78 12.22 -5.99
C LEU A 47 -7.99 13.15 -6.10
N PRO A 48 -9.17 12.74 -5.60
CA PRO A 48 -10.35 13.60 -5.58
C PRO A 48 -10.08 14.91 -4.83
N LYS A 49 -10.56 16.04 -5.38
CA LYS A 49 -10.28 17.38 -4.84
C LYS A 49 -10.92 17.65 -3.48
N ASP A 50 -12.03 16.96 -3.18
CA ASP A 50 -12.76 17.03 -1.91
C ASP A 50 -12.21 16.04 -0.87
N PHE A 51 -11.12 15.32 -1.18
CA PHE A 51 -10.52 14.40 -0.23
C PHE A 51 -9.48 15.11 0.63
N ALA A 52 -9.83 15.40 1.88
CA ALA A 52 -8.91 15.95 2.86
C ALA A 52 -8.02 14.84 3.44
N PHE A 53 -6.72 15.06 3.43
CA PHE A 53 -5.72 14.16 4.02
C PHE A 53 -4.46 14.92 4.44
N THR A 54 -3.69 14.33 5.33
CA THR A 54 -2.36 14.78 5.74
C THR A 54 -1.31 13.85 5.11
N PRO A 55 -0.41 14.35 4.23
CA PRO A 55 0.67 13.53 3.72
C PRO A 55 1.77 13.37 4.78
N LEU A 56 2.28 12.15 4.95
CA LEU A 56 3.44 11.84 5.78
C LEU A 56 4.47 11.06 4.95
N VAL A 57 5.74 11.11 5.37
CA VAL A 57 6.82 10.32 4.81
C VAL A 57 7.26 9.32 5.87
N CYS A 58 7.37 8.06 5.48
CA CYS A 58 7.87 6.98 6.32
C CYS A 58 9.28 6.63 5.87
N ASP A 59 10.25 6.81 6.75
CA ASP A 59 11.61 6.32 6.53
C ASP A 59 11.72 4.81 6.82
N GLU A 60 12.92 4.26 6.62
CA GLU A 60 13.19 2.83 6.81
C GLU A 60 13.03 2.40 8.28
N GLU A 61 13.43 3.24 9.23
CA GLU A 61 13.37 2.92 10.65
C GLU A 61 11.91 2.94 11.13
N GLN A 62 11.15 3.96 10.75
CA GLN A 62 9.72 4.01 11.01
C GLN A 62 8.99 2.80 10.39
N PHE A 63 9.34 2.42 9.17
CA PHE A 63 8.74 1.25 8.50
C PHE A 63 9.04 -0.05 9.26
N ARG A 64 10.27 -0.20 9.74
CA ARG A 64 10.70 -1.31 10.59
C ARG A 64 9.97 -1.33 11.93
N GLN A 65 9.86 -0.17 12.59
CA GLN A 65 9.14 -0.02 13.85
C GLN A 65 7.68 -0.45 13.71
N VAL A 66 6.97 0.02 12.67
CA VAL A 66 5.59 -0.41 12.38
C VAL A 66 5.51 -1.92 12.17
N SER A 67 6.45 -2.49 11.42
CA SER A 67 6.48 -3.93 11.14
C SER A 67 6.67 -4.77 12.40
N ASN A 68 7.45 -4.26 13.36
CA ASN A 68 7.74 -4.91 14.63
C ASN A 68 6.63 -4.77 15.69
N LEU A 69 5.55 -4.03 15.41
CA LEU A 69 4.38 -4.00 16.29
C LEU A 69 3.57 -5.31 16.27
N GLY A 70 3.84 -6.20 15.30
CA GLY A 70 3.18 -7.50 15.22
C GLY A 70 3.63 -8.44 16.34
N ALA A 71 2.67 -9.10 17.00
CA ALA A 71 2.97 -10.02 18.11
C ALA A 71 3.54 -11.37 17.65
N ASP A 72 3.36 -11.71 16.37
CA ASP A 72 3.82 -12.95 15.76
C ASP A 72 4.28 -12.72 14.30
N SER A 73 4.89 -13.74 13.70
CA SER A 73 5.48 -13.64 12.35
C SER A 73 4.44 -13.33 11.26
N MET A 74 3.19 -13.76 11.41
CA MET A 74 2.14 -13.47 10.46
C MET A 74 1.71 -12.01 10.57
N GLN A 75 1.54 -11.50 11.80
CA GLN A 75 1.23 -10.10 12.04
C GLN A 75 2.34 -9.18 11.53
N MET A 76 3.60 -9.52 11.83
CA MET A 76 4.76 -8.78 11.32
C MET A 76 4.78 -8.77 9.79
N LYS A 77 4.53 -9.90 9.13
CA LYS A 77 4.46 -9.99 7.66
C LYS A 77 3.35 -9.12 7.07
N ASN A 78 2.20 -9.06 7.72
CA ASN A 78 1.09 -8.20 7.31
C ASN A 78 1.45 -6.72 7.49
N LEU A 79 2.05 -6.34 8.62
CA LEU A 79 2.49 -4.97 8.89
C LEU A 79 3.65 -4.52 7.98
N TYR A 80 4.50 -5.46 7.55
CA TYR A 80 5.58 -5.24 6.58
C TYR A 80 5.06 -5.05 5.14
N GLN A 81 3.76 -5.24 4.87
CA GLN A 81 3.25 -4.97 3.53
C GLN A 81 3.36 -3.47 3.21
N PRO A 82 3.87 -3.12 2.01
CA PRO A 82 4.09 -1.72 1.64
C PRO A 82 2.77 -0.99 1.33
N LEU A 83 1.72 -1.72 0.96
CA LEU A 83 0.39 -1.19 0.71
C LEU A 83 -0.55 -1.77 1.77
N LYS A 84 -1.02 -0.91 2.66
CA LYS A 84 -1.91 -1.28 3.75
C LYS A 84 -2.77 -0.11 4.23
N ILE A 85 -3.98 -0.42 4.68
CA ILE A 85 -4.96 0.52 5.23
C ILE A 85 -5.31 0.10 6.66
N MET A 86 -5.21 1.02 7.60
CA MET A 86 -5.54 0.80 9.01
C MET A 86 -6.59 1.82 9.45
N TYR A 87 -7.71 1.35 9.99
CA TYR A 87 -8.74 2.19 10.60
C TYR A 87 -8.66 2.06 12.11
N PHE A 88 -8.54 3.19 12.78
CA PHE A 88 -8.60 3.29 14.23
C PHE A 88 -9.85 4.03 14.66
N HIS A 89 -10.47 3.57 15.75
CA HIS A 89 -11.57 4.24 16.45
C HIS A 89 -11.27 4.24 17.95
N SER A 90 -11.24 5.42 18.57
CA SER A 90 -10.90 5.57 20.00
C SER A 90 -9.61 4.82 20.40
N SER A 91 -8.55 4.94 19.60
CA SER A 91 -7.24 4.26 19.75
C SER A 91 -7.18 2.78 19.34
N GLU A 92 -8.32 2.12 19.15
CA GLU A 92 -8.38 0.70 18.79
C GLU A 92 -8.31 0.50 17.28
N LEU A 93 -7.50 -0.46 16.83
CA LEU A 93 -7.51 -0.91 15.43
C LEU A 93 -8.82 -1.68 15.18
N VAL A 94 -9.72 -1.09 14.39
CA VAL A 94 -11.05 -1.65 14.10
C VAL A 94 -11.16 -2.26 12.70
N SER A 95 -10.23 -1.93 11.79
CA SER A 95 -10.15 -2.57 10.49
C SER A 95 -8.74 -2.52 9.91
N PHE A 96 -8.28 -3.62 9.31
CA PHE A 96 -6.96 -3.73 8.72
C PHE A 96 -7.00 -4.42 7.35
N HIS A 97 -6.49 -3.72 6.34
CA HIS A 97 -6.36 -4.22 4.98
C HIS A 97 -4.92 -4.23 4.56
N VAL A 98 -4.47 -5.35 4.01
CA VAL A 98 -3.14 -5.44 3.40
C VAL A 98 -3.27 -6.06 2.02
N ASN A 99 -2.49 -5.54 1.08
CA ASN A 99 -2.57 -5.88 -0.33
C ASN A 99 -2.54 -7.40 -0.64
N CYS A 100 -1.84 -8.22 0.16
CA CYS A 100 -1.72 -9.65 -0.10
C CYS A 100 -3.04 -10.44 0.08
N TYR A 101 -4.05 -9.88 0.75
CA TYR A 101 -5.40 -10.47 0.83
C TYR A 101 -6.38 -9.87 -0.20
N CYS A 102 -5.91 -8.98 -1.07
CA CYS A 102 -6.70 -8.43 -2.16
C CYS A 102 -6.36 -9.17 -3.45
N PRO A 103 -7.31 -9.92 -4.05
CA PRO A 103 -7.05 -10.63 -5.30
C PRO A 103 -6.84 -9.65 -6.45
N PRO A 104 -6.05 -10.03 -7.48
CA PRO A 104 -5.86 -9.21 -8.65
C PRO A 104 -7.16 -9.05 -9.45
N THR A 105 -7.33 -7.91 -10.11
CA THR A 105 -8.39 -7.65 -11.09
C THR A 105 -7.85 -7.71 -12.52
N LEU A 106 -8.77 -7.84 -13.49
CA LEU A 106 -8.46 -7.65 -14.91
C LEU A 106 -7.91 -6.22 -15.09
N GLY A 107 -6.61 -6.11 -15.40
CA GLY A 107 -5.91 -4.82 -15.54
C GLY A 107 -4.77 -4.55 -14.56
N PHE A 108 -4.24 -5.58 -13.88
CA PHE A 108 -3.07 -5.48 -12.97
C PHE A 108 -3.28 -4.51 -11.80
N ASN A 109 -4.48 -4.53 -11.23
CA ASN A 109 -4.84 -3.81 -10.02
C ASN A 109 -5.33 -4.80 -8.96
N LEU A 110 -5.58 -4.34 -7.74
CA LEU A 110 -6.13 -5.16 -6.66
C LEU A 110 -7.60 -4.86 -6.43
N ASN A 111 -8.38 -5.91 -6.14
CA ASN A 111 -9.76 -5.76 -5.70
C ASN A 111 -9.78 -5.46 -4.20
N TRP A 112 -9.62 -4.18 -3.85
CA TRP A 112 -9.67 -3.73 -2.47
C TRP A 112 -11.02 -3.97 -1.80
N ASN A 113 -12.12 -4.00 -2.57
CA ASN A 113 -13.46 -4.35 -2.07
C ASN A 113 -13.79 -5.84 -2.32
N TYR A 114 -12.79 -6.72 -2.18
CA TYR A 114 -13.04 -8.16 -2.23
C TYR A 114 -13.93 -8.58 -1.07
N ASN A 115 -14.83 -9.53 -1.31
CA ASN A 115 -15.84 -9.95 -0.33
C ASN A 115 -16.66 -8.80 0.28
N HIS A 116 -16.86 -7.70 -0.47
CA HIS A 116 -17.69 -6.56 -0.02
C HIS A 116 -17.17 -5.87 1.25
N GLN A 117 -15.87 -6.00 1.55
CA GLN A 117 -15.26 -5.46 2.77
C GLN A 117 -15.45 -3.94 2.97
N PHE A 118 -15.52 -3.17 1.89
CA PHE A 118 -15.73 -1.71 1.92
C PHE A 118 -17.20 -1.31 1.66
N ASP A 119 -18.14 -2.26 1.73
CA ASP A 119 -19.58 -2.00 1.61
C ASP A 119 -20.27 -1.63 2.93
N GLU A 120 -19.51 -1.47 4.01
CA GLU A 120 -19.92 -0.94 5.32
C GLU A 120 -18.87 0.02 5.92
N PHE A 121 -19.19 0.62 7.07
CA PHE A 121 -18.27 1.51 7.79
C PHE A 121 -18.28 1.28 9.31
N PRO A 122 -17.11 1.13 9.97
CA PRO A 122 -15.79 0.95 9.36
C PRO A 122 -15.76 -0.30 8.46
N PRO A 123 -14.87 -0.38 7.45
CA PRO A 123 -14.80 -1.54 6.56
C PRO A 123 -14.60 -2.85 7.31
N THR A 124 -15.16 -3.95 6.84
CA THR A 124 -14.87 -5.29 7.37
C THR A 124 -13.40 -5.61 7.12
N THR A 125 -12.64 -5.92 8.17
CA THR A 125 -11.20 -6.22 8.08
C THR A 125 -10.89 -7.37 7.10
N SER A 126 -9.75 -7.28 6.40
CA SER A 126 -9.27 -8.37 5.52
C SER A 126 -8.42 -9.40 6.25
N VAL A 127 -7.91 -9.04 7.43
CA VAL A 127 -7.12 -9.92 8.29
C VAL A 127 -7.82 -10.10 9.63
N PRO A 128 -7.77 -11.29 10.23
CA PRO A 128 -8.26 -11.49 11.59
C PRO A 128 -7.54 -10.53 12.55
N LEU A 129 -8.29 -9.69 13.27
CA LEU A 129 -7.74 -8.74 14.24
C LEU A 129 -7.48 -9.39 15.61
N ASP A 130 -7.91 -10.64 15.82
CA ASP A 130 -7.66 -11.37 17.05
C ASP A 130 -6.16 -11.46 17.31
N GLY A 131 -5.71 -10.89 18.44
CA GLY A 131 -4.30 -10.86 18.82
C GLY A 131 -3.48 -9.72 18.22
N TYR A 132 -4.04 -8.90 17.31
CA TYR A 132 -3.43 -7.62 16.94
C TYR A 132 -3.54 -6.66 18.12
N LYS A 133 -2.39 -6.29 18.68
CA LYS A 133 -2.33 -5.35 19.80
C LYS A 133 -2.02 -3.92 19.38
N VAL A 134 -1.90 -3.69 18.07
CA VAL A 134 -1.54 -2.39 17.51
C VAL A 134 -2.57 -1.32 17.89
N LYS A 135 -2.15 -0.33 18.67
CA LYS A 135 -2.93 0.83 19.06
C LYS A 135 -2.52 2.06 18.27
N LEU A 136 -3.42 3.03 18.19
CA LEU A 136 -3.10 4.33 17.61
C LEU A 136 -1.91 4.99 18.32
N SER A 137 -1.80 4.86 19.64
CA SER A 137 -0.68 5.43 20.42
C SER A 137 0.69 4.89 20.02
N GLU A 138 0.77 3.64 19.57
CA GLU A 138 2.02 3.06 19.05
C GLU A 138 2.35 3.68 17.69
N MET A 139 1.34 3.87 16.82
CA MET A 139 1.52 4.60 15.57
C MET A 139 1.93 6.06 15.80
N GLN A 140 1.42 6.72 16.84
CA GLN A 140 1.80 8.08 17.22
C GLN A 140 3.21 8.18 17.77
N THR A 141 3.73 7.10 18.35
CA THR A 141 5.15 7.03 18.73
C THR A 141 6.04 7.04 17.49
N VAL A 142 5.63 6.33 16.44
CA VAL A 142 6.38 6.25 15.17
C VAL A 142 6.19 7.51 14.31
N PHE A 143 4.98 8.06 14.30
CA PHE A 143 4.57 9.24 13.53
C PHE A 143 3.88 10.26 14.46
N PRO A 144 4.66 11.11 15.15
CA PRO A 144 4.13 12.09 16.11
C PRO A 144 3.15 13.11 15.53
N GLU A 145 3.13 13.27 14.20
CA GLU A 145 2.19 14.12 13.47
C GLU A 145 0.76 13.58 13.48
N ILE A 146 0.57 12.29 13.78
CA ILE A 146 -0.75 11.67 13.92
C ILE A 146 -1.38 12.14 15.23
N LYS A 147 -2.50 12.85 15.13
CA LYS A 147 -3.19 13.38 16.31
C LYS A 147 -4.32 12.49 16.81
N GLY A 148 -5.19 12.04 15.90
CA GLY A 148 -6.36 11.25 16.24
C GLY A 148 -7.39 12.01 17.07
N GLU A 149 -7.62 13.27 16.73
CA GLU A 149 -8.55 14.16 17.44
C GLU A 149 -10.01 13.97 17.01
N LYS A 150 -10.24 13.38 15.83
CA LYS A 150 -11.58 13.06 15.32
C LYS A 150 -12.05 11.64 15.71
N GLY A 151 -13.27 11.28 15.27
CA GLY A 151 -13.88 9.99 15.54
C GLY A 151 -13.07 8.81 15.01
N TYR A 152 -12.61 8.90 13.76
CA TYR A 152 -11.81 7.85 13.13
C TYR A 152 -10.45 8.39 12.65
N THR A 153 -9.40 7.57 12.79
CA THR A 153 -8.10 7.82 12.17
C THR A 153 -7.82 6.73 11.15
N VAL A 154 -7.57 7.12 9.90
CA VAL A 154 -7.29 6.20 8.81
C VAL A 154 -5.87 6.41 8.32
N LEU A 155 -5.04 5.39 8.44
CA LEU A 155 -3.67 5.39 7.94
C LEU A 155 -3.62 4.59 6.65
N VAL A 156 -3.14 5.21 5.57
CA VAL A 156 -2.97 4.55 4.27
C VAL A 156 -1.50 4.59 3.89
N PHE A 157 -0.83 3.45 3.97
CA PHE A 157 0.55 3.29 3.52
C PHE A 157 0.57 3.04 2.03
N TRP A 158 1.37 3.81 1.30
CA TRP A 158 1.37 3.78 -0.16
C TRP A 158 2.76 4.07 -0.75
N THR A 159 3.04 3.51 -1.92
CA THR A 159 4.32 3.71 -2.64
C THR A 159 4.12 4.12 -4.10
N ASN A 160 5.03 4.91 -4.65
CA ASN A 160 5.13 5.17 -6.09
C ASN A 160 5.60 3.96 -6.88
N MET A 161 6.29 3.00 -6.25
CA MET A 161 6.67 1.73 -6.88
C MET A 161 5.44 1.02 -7.46
N LEU A 162 4.32 1.04 -6.73
CA LEU A 162 3.04 0.43 -7.12
C LEU A 162 1.98 1.49 -7.44
N HIS A 163 2.38 2.55 -8.15
CA HIS A 163 1.58 3.76 -8.37
C HIS A 163 0.10 3.55 -8.70
N LYS A 164 -0.24 2.61 -9.60
CA LYS A 164 -1.63 2.34 -9.99
C LYS A 164 -2.43 1.69 -8.85
N ILE A 165 -1.81 0.75 -8.15
CA ILE A 165 -2.42 0.01 -7.04
C ILE A 165 -2.62 0.95 -5.85
N SER A 166 -1.59 1.72 -5.47
CA SER A 166 -1.64 2.76 -4.43
C SER A 166 -2.77 3.76 -4.69
N LYS A 167 -2.93 4.21 -5.93
CA LYS A 167 -4.03 5.14 -6.28
C LYS A 167 -5.39 4.47 -6.15
N SER A 168 -5.50 3.18 -6.47
CA SER A 168 -6.74 2.41 -6.33
C SER A 168 -7.13 2.20 -4.87
N GLU A 169 -6.15 1.90 -4.03
CA GLU A 169 -6.26 1.76 -2.57
C GLU A 169 -6.84 3.03 -1.94
N ILE A 170 -6.17 4.16 -2.16
CA ILE A 170 -6.55 5.46 -1.61
C ILE A 170 -7.94 5.88 -2.12
N LYS A 171 -8.26 5.61 -3.39
CA LYS A 171 -9.61 5.86 -3.93
C LYS A 171 -10.68 4.98 -3.30
N THR A 172 -10.34 3.77 -2.85
CA THR A 172 -11.27 2.87 -2.18
C THR A 172 -11.63 3.43 -0.80
N VAL A 173 -10.62 3.86 -0.04
CA VAL A 173 -10.80 4.58 1.23
C VAL A 173 -11.67 5.81 1.06
N TYR A 174 -11.35 6.68 0.10
CA TYR A 174 -12.16 7.87 -0.20
C TYR A 174 -13.62 7.52 -0.51
N LYS A 175 -13.87 6.53 -1.38
CA LYS A 175 -15.23 6.14 -1.76
C LYS A 175 -16.02 5.62 -0.57
N ASN A 176 -15.39 4.82 0.29
CA ASN A 176 -16.00 4.27 1.48
C ASN A 176 -16.35 5.40 2.47
N LEU A 177 -15.40 6.28 2.80
CA LEU A 177 -15.65 7.46 3.64
C LEU A 177 -16.77 8.34 3.07
N LYS A 178 -16.78 8.57 1.76
CA LYS A 178 -17.82 9.37 1.09
C LYS A 178 -19.19 8.70 1.13
N LYS A 179 -19.27 7.40 0.84
CA LYS A 179 -20.51 6.62 0.82
C LYS A 179 -21.20 6.62 2.19
N PHE A 180 -20.42 6.58 3.27
CA PHE A 180 -20.92 6.51 4.64
C PHE A 180 -20.89 7.83 5.39
N GLY A 181 -20.60 8.96 4.71
CA GLY A 181 -20.71 10.30 5.31
C GLY A 181 -19.56 10.70 6.26
N HIS A 182 -18.43 9.99 6.24
CA HIS A 182 -17.31 10.18 7.17
C HIS A 182 -16.13 10.98 6.58
N LEU A 183 -16.29 11.67 5.45
CA LEU A 183 -15.22 12.50 4.88
C LEU A 183 -14.74 13.61 5.84
N ASN A 184 -15.63 14.14 6.68
CA ASN A 184 -15.30 15.22 7.62
C ASN A 184 -14.97 14.69 9.03
N ASP A 185 -15.42 13.48 9.36
CA ASP A 185 -15.31 12.88 10.70
C ASP A 185 -14.11 11.95 10.85
N ALA A 186 -13.46 11.60 9.74
CA ALA A 186 -12.19 10.88 9.73
C ALA A 186 -11.00 11.84 9.55
N GLU A 187 -9.90 11.54 10.22
CA GLU A 187 -8.57 12.03 9.87
C GLU A 187 -7.90 10.99 8.99
N VAL A 188 -7.47 11.39 7.79
CA VAL A 188 -6.76 10.49 6.87
C VAL A 188 -5.31 10.91 6.76
N TYR A 189 -4.41 9.98 7.00
CA TYR A 189 -2.97 10.15 6.80
C TYR A 189 -2.52 9.28 5.63
N LEU A 190 -1.95 9.91 4.60
CA LEU A 190 -1.34 9.20 3.47
C LEU A 190 0.15 9.09 3.72
N ILE A 191 0.58 7.90 4.15
CA ILE A 191 1.96 7.63 4.58
C ILE A 191 2.73 7.05 3.40
N ASN A 192 3.57 7.87 2.77
CA ASN A 192 4.41 7.40 1.68
C ASN A 192 5.59 6.58 2.24
N ASN A 193 5.80 5.37 1.72
CA ASN A 193 6.91 4.50 2.11
C ASN A 193 7.79 4.12 0.92
N ASP A 194 8.15 5.12 0.11
CA ASP A 194 9.12 4.97 -0.99
C ASP A 194 10.54 4.75 -0.43
N ILE A 195 10.78 3.55 0.07
CA ILE A 195 12.08 3.07 0.54
C ILE A 195 12.80 2.42 -0.64
N PRO A 196 14.09 2.74 -0.89
CA PRO A 196 14.86 2.11 -1.96
C PRO A 196 14.89 0.58 -1.84
N LEU A 197 14.85 -0.12 -2.98
CA LEU A 197 14.87 -1.61 -3.01
C LEU A 197 16.08 -2.20 -2.26
N SER A 198 17.22 -1.51 -2.21
CA SER A 198 18.40 -1.93 -1.46
C SER A 198 18.17 -2.02 0.06
N GLY A 199 17.21 -1.25 0.61
CA GLY A 199 16.82 -1.32 2.02
C GLY A 199 15.88 -2.49 2.35
N LEU A 200 15.30 -3.14 1.34
CA LEU A 200 14.39 -4.28 1.51
C LEU A 200 15.10 -5.64 1.43
N VAL A 201 16.30 -5.71 0.81
CA VAL A 201 17.01 -6.96 0.50
C VAL A 201 17.93 -7.44 1.63
N THR A 202 18.28 -6.59 2.59
CA THR A 202 19.23 -6.93 3.68
C THR A 202 18.65 -7.83 4.79
N GLN A 203 17.47 -8.42 4.62
CA GLN A 203 16.77 -9.16 5.69
C GLN A 203 16.28 -10.56 5.29
N THR A 204 16.79 -11.15 4.21
CA THR A 204 16.60 -12.58 3.90
C THR A 204 17.75 -13.48 4.36
N GLU A 205 18.59 -13.02 5.29
CA GLU A 205 19.62 -13.85 5.95
C GLU A 205 19.39 -13.97 7.46
#